data_AF-A0A1B6EVC7-F1
#
_entry.id   AF-A0A1B6EVC7-F1
#
_cell.length_a   1.000
_cell.length_b   1.000
_cell.length_c   1.000
_cell.angle_alpha   90.00
_cell.angle_beta   90.00
_cell.angle_gamma   90.00
#
_symmetry.space_group_name_H-M   'P 1'
#
loop_
_entity.id
_entity.type
_entity.pdbx_description
1 polymer ?
#
loop_
_entity_poly.entity_id
_entity_poly.type
_entity_poly.pdbx_seq_one_letter_code
_entity_poly.pdbx_strand_id
1 'polypeptide(L)'
;GEFYLSEKHCCASIPELIIYHRHNSGGLASRLKSSPCERYVPATAGLSRDKWEIDPTELLLLEELGSGQFGVVRHAKWRSSIDVAVKMMKEGTMSEDDFID
;
A
#
# COMPACT_ATOMS: atom_id res chain seq x y z
N GLY A 1 7.46 8.81 31.84
CA GLY A 1 6.14 8.54 32.41
C GLY A 1 5.83 7.07 32.21
N GLU A 2 4.94 6.52 33.03
CA GLU A 2 4.51 5.11 32.93
C GLU A 2 3.31 4.97 31.99
N PHE A 3 3.11 3.76 31.46
CA PHE A 3 1.97 3.41 30.61
C PHE A 3 1.06 2.45 31.36
N TYR A 4 -0.25 2.73 31.40
CA TYR A 4 -1.21 1.89 32.11
C TYR A 4 -2.61 2.02 31.52
N LEU A 5 -3.41 0.96 31.65
CA LEU A 5 -4.87 0.97 31.41
C LEU A 5 -5.67 0.93 32.72
N SER A 6 -5.02 0.53 33.81
CA SER A 6 -5.50 0.56 35.18
C SER A 6 -4.33 0.89 36.08
N GLU A 7 -4.55 1.72 37.11
CA GLU A 7 -3.52 2.08 38.11
C GLU A 7 -2.93 0.86 38.84
N LYS A 8 -3.58 -0.30 38.75
CA LYS A 8 -3.09 -1.56 39.32
C LYS A 8 -1.96 -2.20 38.52
N HIS A 9 -1.74 -1.75 37.29
CA HIS A 9 -0.69 -2.30 36.43
C HIS A 9 -0.06 -1.21 35.55
N CYS A 10 1.05 -0.66 36.06
CA CYS A 10 1.92 0.24 35.32
C CYS A 10 3.03 -0.54 34.61
N CYS A 11 3.34 -0.12 33.38
CA CYS A 11 4.43 -0.65 32.58
C CYS A 11 5.41 0.47 32.20
N ALA A 12 6.68 0.12 32.05
CA ALA A 12 7.70 1.08 31.64
C ALA A 12 7.63 1.40 30.14
N SER A 13 6.96 0.55 29.35
CA SER A 13 6.82 0.74 27.91
C SER A 13 5.50 0.17 27.33
N ILE A 14 5.11 0.65 26.15
CA ILE A 14 3.95 0.12 25.40
C ILE A 14 4.11 -1.37 25.05
N PRO A 15 5.27 -1.87 24.57
CA PRO A 15 5.45 -3.30 24.31
C PRO A 15 5.21 -4.17 25.54
N GLU A 16 5.68 -3.77 26.72
CA GLU A 16 5.43 -4.51 27.97
C GLU A 16 3.96 -4.54 28.33
N LEU A 17 3.25 -3.41 28.18
CA LEU A 17 1.81 -3.34 28.38
C LEU A 17 1.05 -4.30 27.44
N ILE A 18 1.47 -4.37 26.17
CA ILE A 18 0.91 -5.31 25.18
C ILE A 18 1.20 -6.77 25.58
N ILE A 19 2.43 -7.08 26.02
CA ILE A 19 2.83 -8.42 26.45
C ILE A 19 2.04 -8.87 27.68
N TYR A 20 1.85 -7.98 28.66
CA TYR A 20 1.02 -8.25 29.82
C TYR A 20 -0.42 -8.56 29.41
N HIS A 21 -1.03 -7.69 28.60
CA HIS A 21 -2.42 -7.86 28.18
C HIS A 21 -2.65 -9.01 27.18
N ARG A 22 -1.58 -9.52 26.57
CA ARG A 22 -1.60 -10.78 25.83
C ARG A 22 -1.79 -11.98 26.76
N HIS A 23 -1.31 -11.96 28.00
CA HIS A 23 -1.42 -13.09 28.93
C HIS A 23 -2.53 -12.93 29.98
N ASN A 24 -2.89 -11.69 30.31
CA ASN A 24 -3.90 -11.35 31.31
C ASN A 24 -4.86 -10.29 30.75
N SER A 25 -6.19 -10.44 30.88
CA SER A 25 -7.09 -9.38 30.38
C SER A 25 -6.97 -8.09 31.19
N GLY A 26 -6.60 -8.15 32.48
CA GLY A 26 -6.31 -6.97 33.29
C GLY A 26 -7.40 -5.90 33.30
N GLY A 27 -8.68 -6.30 33.15
CA GLY A 27 -9.83 -5.39 33.06
C GLY A 27 -10.33 -5.10 31.64
N LEU A 28 -9.63 -5.57 30.60
CA LEU A 28 -10.11 -5.54 29.22
C LEU A 28 -11.25 -6.54 29.00
N ALA A 29 -12.10 -6.26 28.00
CA ALA A 29 -13.17 -7.17 27.58
C ALA A 29 -12.64 -8.58 27.21
N SER A 30 -11.42 -8.68 26.69
CA SER A 30 -10.71 -9.95 26.54
C SER A 30 -9.18 -9.74 26.45
N ARG A 31 -8.41 -10.82 26.59
CA ARG A 31 -6.97 -10.81 26.32
C ARG A 31 -6.66 -10.43 24.87
N LEU A 32 -5.50 -9.83 24.63
CA LEU A 32 -4.99 -9.58 23.28
C LEU A 32 -4.55 -10.90 22.63
N LYS A 33 -5.46 -11.56 21.91
CA LYS A 33 -5.24 -12.91 21.37
C LYS A 33 -4.50 -12.93 20.03
N SER A 34 -4.75 -11.96 19.17
CA SER A 34 -4.14 -11.87 17.84
C SER A 34 -3.15 -10.71 17.77
N SER A 35 -2.09 -10.89 16.98
CA SER A 35 -1.32 -9.75 16.50
C SER A 35 -2.25 -8.83 15.69
N PRO A 36 -2.00 -7.50 15.66
CA PRO A 36 -2.71 -6.62 14.76
C PRO A 36 -2.66 -7.21 13.35
N CYS A 37 -3.79 -7.19 12.65
CA CYS A 37 -3.86 -7.65 11.25
C CYS A 37 -2.68 -7.04 10.48
N GLU A 38 -1.98 -7.84 9.69
CA GLU A 38 -1.00 -7.32 8.74
C GLU A 38 -1.74 -6.34 7.85
N ARG A 39 -1.61 -5.04 8.17
CA ARG A 39 -2.16 -4.00 7.35
C ARG A 39 -1.44 -4.10 6.02
N TYR A 40 -2.21 -4.15 4.93
CA TYR A 40 -1.67 -3.99 3.58
C TYR A 40 -0.69 -2.82 3.60
N VAL A 41 0.54 -3.09 3.15
CA VAL A 41 1.56 -2.04 3.06
C VAL A 41 0.94 -0.92 2.23
N PRO A 42 0.82 0.31 2.79
CA PRO A 42 0.19 1.39 2.06
C PRO A 42 0.97 1.62 0.76
N ALA A 43 0.24 1.95 -0.31
CA ALA A 43 0.89 2.36 -1.56
C ALA A 43 1.88 3.49 -1.24
N THR A 44 3.14 3.31 -1.63
CA THR A 44 4.17 4.34 -1.44
C THR A 44 3.78 5.59 -2.22
N ALA A 45 4.18 6.77 -1.72
CA ALA A 45 3.99 8.03 -2.44
C ALA A 45 4.78 7.99 -3.76
N GLY A 46 4.13 7.53 -4.82
CA GLY A 46 4.76 7.31 -6.12
C GLY A 46 5.69 6.11 -6.17
N LEU A 47 5.99 5.76 -7.40
CA LEU A 47 6.90 4.70 -7.81
C LEU A 47 8.38 5.15 -7.73
N SER A 48 8.62 6.46 -7.74
CA SER A 48 9.91 7.09 -7.40
C SER A 48 9.68 8.50 -6.85
N ARG A 49 10.66 9.03 -6.08
CA ARG A 49 10.69 10.46 -5.73
C ARG A 49 11.07 11.25 -6.98
N ASP A 50 10.21 12.19 -7.38
CA ASP A 50 10.44 13.24 -8.39
C ASP A 50 10.55 12.80 -9.87
N LYS A 51 10.40 11.52 -10.21
CA LYS A 51 10.37 11.04 -11.61
C LYS A 51 8.96 10.54 -11.98
N TRP A 52 8.21 11.36 -12.71
CA TRP A 52 6.88 11.05 -13.24
C TRP A 52 6.93 10.39 -14.63
N GLU A 53 7.87 10.80 -15.48
CA GLU A 53 8.15 10.16 -16.76
C GLU A 53 9.12 8.99 -16.59
N ILE A 54 8.84 7.87 -17.26
CA ILE A 54 9.67 6.67 -17.21
C ILE A 54 10.04 6.25 -18.63
N ASP A 55 11.18 5.55 -18.78
CA ASP A 55 11.52 4.97 -20.07
C ASP A 55 10.57 3.80 -20.35
N PRO A 56 9.89 3.73 -21.51
CA PRO A 56 9.01 2.62 -21.86
C PRO A 56 9.68 1.24 -21.77
N THR A 57 11.00 1.15 -21.92
CA THR A 57 11.78 -0.09 -21.77
C THR A 57 11.82 -0.58 -20.31
N GLU A 58 11.53 0.27 -19.33
CA GLU A 58 11.36 -0.12 -17.93
C GLU A 58 10.03 -0.88 -17.67
N LEU A 59 9.12 -0.92 -18.65
CA LEU A 59 7.83 -1.61 -18.59
C LEU A 59 7.84 -2.92 -19.38
N LEU A 60 7.48 -4.01 -18.72
CA LEU A 60 7.12 -5.28 -19.36
C LEU A 60 5.60 -5.44 -19.38
N LEU A 61 4.97 -5.22 -20.55
CA LEU A 61 3.53 -5.39 -20.72
C LEU A 61 3.15 -6.88 -20.75
N LEU A 62 2.13 -7.25 -19.97
CA LEU A 62 1.61 -8.61 -19.81
C LEU A 62 0.18 -8.70 -20.38
N GLU A 63 -0.74 -9.42 -19.75
CA GLU A 63 -2.10 -9.57 -20.27
C GLU A 63 -2.90 -8.26 -20.33
N GLU A 64 -3.89 -8.23 -21.23
CA GLU A 64 -4.92 -7.20 -21.22
C GLU A 64 -5.87 -7.44 -20.04
N LEU A 65 -6.12 -6.39 -19.25
CA LEU A 65 -7.09 -6.38 -18.17
C LEU A 65 -8.47 -5.86 -18.63
N GLY A 66 -8.49 -5.07 -19.70
CA GLY A 66 -9.72 -4.64 -20.36
C GLY A 66 -9.49 -3.55 -21.40
N SER A 67 -10.53 -3.23 -22.16
CA SER A 67 -10.49 -2.23 -23.22
C SER A 67 -11.75 -1.37 -23.24
N GLY A 68 -11.61 -0.17 -23.81
CA GLY A 68 -12.70 0.80 -23.92
C GLY A 68 -12.58 1.70 -25.15
N GLN A 69 -13.43 2.73 -25.18
CA GLN A 69 -13.48 3.70 -26.29
C GLN A 69 -12.12 4.36 -26.52
N PHE A 70 -11.42 4.76 -25.45
CA PHE A 70 -10.21 5.58 -25.52
C PHE A 70 -8.89 4.79 -25.48
N GLY A 71 -8.94 3.49 -25.22
CA GLY A 71 -7.70 2.76 -24.93
C GLY A 71 -7.87 1.33 -24.47
N VAL A 72 -6.74 0.75 -24.06
CA VAL A 72 -6.61 -0.60 -23.50
C VAL A 72 -5.84 -0.51 -22.18
N VAL A 73 -6.25 -1.26 -21.17
CA VAL A 73 -5.54 -1.40 -19.90
C VAL A 73 -4.86 -2.75 -19.88
N ARG A 74 -3.56 -2.78 -19.61
CA ARG A 74 -2.77 -4.01 -19.48
C ARG A 74 -2.16 -4.12 -18.09
N HIS A 75 -2.02 -5.34 -17.61
CA HIS A 75 -1.12 -5.65 -16.50
C HIS A 75 0.32 -5.51 -17.00
N ALA A 76 1.21 -5.02 -16.16
CA ALA A 76 2.62 -4.91 -16.50
C ALA A 76 3.51 -5.02 -15.26
N LYS A 77 4.79 -5.32 -15.50
CA LYS A 77 5.86 -5.22 -14.50
C LYS A 77 6.72 -3.99 -14.80
N TRP A 78 6.79 -3.05 -13.87
CA TRP A 78 7.75 -1.96 -13.90
C TRP A 78 9.04 -2.36 -13.17
N ARG A 79 10.19 -2.12 -13.81
CA ARG A 79 11.53 -2.54 -13.30
C ARG A 79 11.57 -4.00 -12.88
N SER A 80 10.87 -4.85 -13.64
CA SER A 80 10.76 -6.30 -13.46
C SER A 80 10.17 -6.80 -12.14
N SER A 81 9.83 -5.93 -11.18
CA SER A 81 9.39 -6.36 -9.84
C SER A 81 8.04 -5.81 -9.44
N ILE A 82 7.70 -4.59 -9.86
CA ILE A 82 6.51 -3.88 -9.37
C ILE A 82 5.34 -4.11 -10.32
N ASP A 83 4.26 -4.70 -9.81
CA ASP A 83 3.01 -4.85 -10.57
C ASP A 83 2.33 -3.49 -10.76
N VAL A 84 2.02 -3.17 -12.01
CA VAL A 84 1.33 -1.93 -12.39
C VAL A 84 0.24 -2.22 -13.42
N ALA A 85 -0.75 -1.33 -13.50
CA ALA A 85 -1.70 -1.29 -14.61
C ALA A 85 -1.30 -0.14 -15.55
N VAL A 86 -1.16 -0.43 -16.84
CA VAL A 86 -0.80 0.55 -17.87
C VAL A 86 -2.01 0.78 -18.77
N LYS A 87 -2.54 2.01 -18.75
CA LYS A 87 -3.59 2.44 -19.67
C LYS A 87 -2.95 3.04 -20.92
N MET A 88 -3.05 2.34 -22.03
CA MET A 88 -2.56 2.75 -23.35
C MET A 88 -3.67 3.48 -24.10
N MET A 89 -3.39 4.68 -24.59
CA MET A 89 -4.34 5.49 -25.35
C MET A 89 -4.32 5.10 -26.84
N LYS A 90 -5.48 5.08 -27.49
CA LYS A 90 -5.57 4.85 -28.95
C LYS A 90 -5.16 6.11 -29.70
N GLU A 91 -4.47 5.95 -30.84
CA GLU A 91 -4.15 7.06 -31.73
C GLU A 91 -5.42 7.85 -32.11
N GLY A 92 -5.30 9.19 -32.15
CA GLY A 92 -6.38 10.10 -32.51
C GLY A 92 -7.45 10.32 -31.43
N THR A 93 -7.31 9.73 -30.24
CA THR A 93 -8.26 9.96 -29.12
C THR A 93 -7.91 11.15 -28.24
N MET A 94 -6.64 11.58 -28.25
CA MET A 94 -6.09 12.71 -27.49
C MET A 94 -4.77 13.13 -28.14
N SER A 95 -4.42 14.42 -28.08
CA SER A 95 -3.08 14.89 -28.48
C SER A 95 -2.07 14.65 -27.35
N GLU A 96 -0.78 14.60 -27.65
CA GLU A 96 0.26 14.45 -26.62
C GLU A 96 0.31 15.66 -25.69
N ASP A 97 0.13 16.86 -26.23
CA ASP A 97 0.10 18.11 -25.46
C ASP A 97 -1.09 18.11 -24.46
N ASP A 98 -2.30 17.74 -24.91
CA ASP A 98 -3.48 17.65 -24.03
C ASP A 98 -3.37 16.53 -22.97
N PHE A 99 -2.44 15.59 -23.13
CA PHE A 99 -2.26 14.47 -22.20
C PHE A 99 -1.30 14.79 -21.05
N ILE A 100 -0.32 15.67 -21.29
CA ILE A 100 0.78 15.95 -20.34
C ILE A 100 0.46 17.17 -19.46
N ASP A 101 -0.41 18.08 -19.91
CA ASP A 101 -0.90 19.25 -19.14
C ASP A 101 -1.93 18.90 -18.06
#